data_AF-X1A4K9-F1
#
_entry.id   AF-X1A4K9-F1
#
_cell.length_a   1.000
_cell.length_b   1.000
_cell.length_c   1.000
_cell.angle_alpha   90.00
_cell.angle_beta   90.00
_cell.angle_gamma   90.00
#
_symmetry.space_group_name_H-M   'P 1'
#
loop_
_entity.id
_entity.type
_entity.pdbx_description
1 polymer ?
#
loop_
_entity_poly.entity_id
_entity_poly.type
_entity_poly.pdbx_seq_one_letter_code
_entity_poly.pdbx_strand_id
1 'polypeptide(L)'
;FSADISLEPGELLSLFIHPTMGGGGILFIGLLPLFLAQASMFDTKRREIDFFMCAAIISLLLALGKYSPLFYVFHYIVPGLKLFRNPYYGVFFFGLSLTILSAYGAQYLFVELRDTRPDRGFIKRLYTKVIISSSALVVLAVVYFAARAPLTSLYAKLGVNGNSHAASGLLGDPHIRIGVHMLLLATIVLMFSFVLVLLREHETTGRGKAWKCVLIILLAFEVMSASMVSLRTAEAREVLGGNELTEFLAKNAEGYRVLNMGGDRILNQTLAAEHHIQLADGYDPMMLNDYQLFMNSAAGIEKPT
;
A
#
# COMPACT_ATOMS: atom_id res chain seq x y z
N PHE A 1 -0.40 0.14 -23.88
CA PHE A 1 -1.12 0.20 -22.59
C PHE A 1 -0.08 0.09 -21.51
N SER A 2 0.16 1.16 -20.75
CA SER A 2 1.29 1.24 -19.83
C SER A 2 0.75 1.32 -18.40
N ALA A 3 0.33 0.16 -17.87
CA ALA A 3 0.04 0.00 -16.44
C ALA A 3 1.37 -0.06 -15.67
N ASP A 4 2.21 0.96 -15.88
CA ASP A 4 3.63 0.95 -15.51
C ASP A 4 3.81 0.83 -14.01
N ILE A 5 2.88 1.43 -13.26
CA ILE A 5 2.85 1.44 -11.81
C ILE A 5 1.60 0.66 -11.35
N SER A 6 1.79 -0.62 -11.05
CA SER A 6 0.75 -1.51 -10.51
C SER A 6 1.25 -2.05 -9.17
N LEU A 7 0.33 -2.37 -8.25
CA LEU A 7 0.70 -3.08 -7.03
C LEU A 7 1.17 -4.49 -7.42
N GLU A 8 2.43 -4.82 -7.15
CA GLU A 8 2.89 -6.18 -7.38
C GLU A 8 2.28 -7.11 -6.32
N PRO A 9 1.83 -8.33 -6.68
CA PRO A 9 1.30 -9.24 -5.67
C PRO A 9 2.34 -9.59 -4.57
N GLY A 10 3.63 -9.41 -4.85
CA GLY A 10 4.71 -9.61 -3.87
C GLY A 10 4.77 -8.50 -2.82
N GLU A 11 4.23 -7.32 -3.14
CA GLU A 11 4.12 -6.17 -2.25
C GLU A 11 2.83 -6.22 -1.40
N LEU A 12 1.95 -7.21 -1.58
CA LEU A 12 0.75 -7.31 -0.74
C LEU A 12 1.06 -7.43 0.75
N LEU A 13 2.17 -8.08 1.10
CA LEU A 13 2.59 -8.22 2.50
C LEU A 13 3.13 -6.91 3.07
N SER A 14 3.74 -6.06 2.24
CA SER A 14 4.30 -4.79 2.71
C SER A 14 3.22 -3.78 3.09
N LEU A 15 2.00 -3.92 2.54
CA LEU A 15 0.83 -3.19 3.02
C LEU A 15 0.53 -3.44 4.52
N PHE A 16 0.97 -4.57 5.08
CA PHE A 16 0.61 -4.97 6.44
C PHE A 16 1.80 -5.07 7.39
N ILE A 17 2.98 -5.49 6.93
CA ILE A 17 4.08 -5.87 7.82
C ILE A 17 5.19 -4.81 7.87
N HIS A 18 5.57 -4.28 6.71
CA HIS A 18 6.69 -3.36 6.64
C HIS A 18 6.44 -2.34 5.53
N PRO A 19 6.44 -1.03 5.83
CA PRO A 19 6.34 -0.02 4.78
C PRO A 19 7.49 -0.20 3.80
N THR A 20 7.18 -0.53 2.55
CA THR A 20 8.14 -0.52 1.45
C THR A 20 7.81 0.62 0.52
N MET A 21 8.84 1.24 -0.06
CA MET A 21 8.67 2.12 -1.20
C MET A 21 8.22 1.26 -2.39
N GLY A 22 6.93 1.30 -2.73
CA GLY A 22 6.38 0.74 -3.97
C GLY A 22 6.36 1.79 -5.08
N GLY A 23 5.92 1.40 -6.28
CA GLY A 23 5.92 2.29 -7.46
C GLY A 23 5.07 3.57 -7.34
N GLY A 24 4.22 3.72 -6.31
CA GLY A 24 3.38 4.89 -6.07
C GLY A 24 3.53 5.56 -4.69
N GLY A 25 4.55 5.20 -3.91
CA GLY A 25 4.81 5.76 -2.58
C GLY A 25 4.88 4.72 -1.45
N ILE A 26 4.94 5.19 -0.20
CA ILE A 26 4.84 4.35 0.99
C ILE A 26 3.36 4.23 1.35
N LEU A 27 2.80 3.03 1.27
CA LEU A 27 1.49 2.76 1.82
C LEU A 27 1.57 1.57 2.77
N PHE A 28 1.22 1.85 4.03
CA PHE A 28 1.18 0.89 5.12
C PHE A 28 -0.16 1.02 5.82
N ILE A 29 -0.86 -0.09 5.96
CA ILE A 29 -2.16 -0.19 6.63
C ILE A 29 -1.99 -0.82 8.00
N GLY A 30 -1.14 -1.85 8.10
CA GLY A 30 -0.90 -2.58 9.34
C GLY A 30 -1.78 -3.82 9.49
N LEU A 31 -1.28 -4.75 10.31
CA LEU A 31 -1.91 -6.00 10.69
C LEU A 31 -3.13 -5.76 11.58
N LEU A 32 -3.08 -4.82 12.54
CA LEU A 32 -4.19 -4.61 13.47
C LEU A 32 -5.49 -4.16 12.77
N PRO A 33 -5.47 -3.19 11.84
CA PRO A 33 -6.66 -2.83 11.06
C PRO A 33 -7.20 -3.99 10.23
N LEU A 34 -6.34 -4.82 9.63
CA LEU A 34 -6.77 -6.02 8.90
C LEU A 34 -7.53 -6.99 9.83
N PHE A 35 -7.06 -7.20 11.05
CA PHE A 35 -7.72 -8.08 12.03
C PHE A 35 -9.06 -7.51 12.51
N LEU A 36 -9.10 -6.22 12.82
CA LEU A 36 -10.34 -5.56 13.20
C LEU A 36 -11.33 -5.60 12.02
N ALA A 37 -10.87 -5.45 10.78
CA ALA A 37 -11.74 -5.56 9.61
C ALA A 37 -12.35 -6.96 9.49
N GLN A 38 -11.58 -8.02 9.73
CA GLN A 38 -12.11 -9.39 9.79
C GLN A 38 -13.15 -9.56 10.90
N ALA A 39 -12.98 -8.89 12.05
CA ALA A 39 -13.95 -8.90 13.14
C ALA A 39 -15.31 -8.26 12.75
N SER A 40 -15.36 -7.41 11.72
CA SER A 40 -16.63 -6.88 11.21
C SER A 40 -17.50 -7.94 10.54
N MET A 41 -16.92 -9.00 9.97
CA MET A 41 -17.66 -10.10 9.31
C MET A 41 -18.54 -10.92 10.29
N PHE A 42 -18.46 -10.61 11.57
CA PHE A 42 -19.30 -11.20 12.60
C PHE A 42 -20.55 -10.38 12.89
N ASP A 43 -20.57 -9.10 12.53
CA ASP A 43 -21.75 -8.24 12.53
C ASP A 43 -22.47 -8.34 11.17
N THR A 44 -23.14 -9.46 10.90
CA THR A 44 -23.78 -9.72 9.60
C THR A 44 -25.10 -8.96 9.38
N LYS A 45 -25.43 -7.99 10.24
CA LYS A 45 -26.72 -7.27 10.18
C LYS A 45 -26.65 -5.97 9.37
N ARG A 46 -25.44 -5.48 9.09
CA ARG A 46 -25.19 -4.18 8.47
C ARG A 46 -24.81 -4.35 7.00
N ARG A 47 -25.63 -3.79 6.10
CA ARG A 47 -25.38 -3.82 4.64
C ARG A 47 -24.15 -3.01 4.25
N GLU A 48 -23.77 -2.06 5.10
CA GLU A 48 -22.58 -1.24 4.96
C GLU A 48 -21.30 -2.10 4.96
N ILE A 49 -21.27 -3.17 5.77
CA ILE A 49 -20.13 -4.10 5.82
C ILE A 49 -19.98 -4.82 4.48
N ASP A 50 -21.07 -5.29 3.88
CA ASP A 50 -21.05 -5.93 2.57
C ASP A 50 -20.55 -4.96 1.48
N PHE A 51 -21.05 -3.71 1.50
CA PHE A 51 -20.61 -2.67 0.58
C PHE A 51 -19.10 -2.42 0.70
N PHE A 52 -18.57 -2.20 1.90
CA PHE A 52 -17.14 -1.93 2.10
C PHE A 52 -16.27 -3.16 1.87
N MET A 53 -16.77 -4.37 2.12
CA MET A 53 -16.08 -5.61 1.72
C MET A 53 -15.96 -5.72 0.20
N CYS A 54 -17.04 -5.48 -0.54
CA CYS A 54 -17.01 -5.44 -2.00
C CYS A 54 -16.09 -4.33 -2.51
N ALA A 55 -16.17 -3.13 -1.92
CA ALA A 55 -15.31 -2.01 -2.28
C ALA A 55 -13.83 -2.30 -2.04
N ALA A 56 -13.49 -2.93 -0.91
CA ALA A 56 -12.12 -3.36 -0.61
C ALA A 56 -11.61 -4.37 -1.65
N ILE A 57 -12.40 -5.41 -1.95
CA ILE A 57 -12.01 -6.44 -2.92
C ILE A 57 -11.82 -5.83 -4.31
N ILE A 58 -12.80 -5.05 -4.79
CA ILE A 58 -12.72 -4.42 -6.12
C ILE A 58 -11.54 -3.46 -6.19
N SER A 59 -11.35 -2.62 -5.18
CA SER A 59 -10.25 -1.65 -5.15
C SER A 59 -8.87 -2.33 -5.16
N LEU A 60 -8.72 -3.43 -4.41
CA LEU A 60 -7.49 -4.22 -4.40
C LEU A 60 -7.24 -4.89 -5.76
N LEU A 61 -8.28 -5.45 -6.38
CA LEU A 61 -8.20 -6.06 -7.72
C LEU A 61 -7.89 -5.04 -8.81
N LEU A 62 -8.33 -3.78 -8.67
CA LEU A 62 -7.95 -2.70 -9.58
C LEU A 62 -6.51 -2.24 -9.32
N ALA A 63 -6.08 -2.18 -8.05
CA ALA A 63 -4.72 -1.78 -7.68
C ALA A 63 -3.64 -2.71 -8.21
N LEU A 64 -3.94 -4.01 -8.31
CA LEU A 64 -3.10 -5.02 -8.93
C LEU A 64 -2.82 -4.74 -10.43
N GLY A 65 -3.59 -3.86 -11.08
CA GLY A 65 -3.30 -3.36 -12.42
C GLY A 65 -3.01 -4.48 -13.42
N LYS A 66 -1.79 -4.49 -13.98
CA LYS A 66 -1.36 -5.49 -14.97
C LYS A 66 -1.43 -6.94 -14.49
N TYR A 67 -1.44 -7.19 -13.18
CA TYR A 67 -1.51 -8.53 -12.58
C TYR A 67 -2.93 -9.03 -12.36
N SER A 68 -3.95 -8.20 -12.62
CA SER A 68 -5.35 -8.53 -12.44
C SER A 68 -6.11 -8.53 -13.78
N PRO A 69 -6.73 -9.64 -14.20
CA PRO A 69 -7.58 -9.65 -15.40
C PRO A 69 -8.80 -8.71 -15.26
N LEU A 70 -9.26 -8.47 -14.03
CA LEU A 70 -10.38 -7.57 -13.75
C LEU A 70 -10.03 -6.13 -14.14
N PHE A 71 -8.78 -5.71 -13.96
CA PHE A 71 -8.35 -4.37 -14.33
C PHE A 71 -8.50 -4.11 -15.85
N TYR A 72 -8.17 -5.09 -16.69
CA TYR A 72 -8.34 -4.97 -18.14
C TYR A 72 -9.82 -4.80 -18.51
N VAL A 73 -10.70 -5.62 -17.92
CA VAL A 73 -12.16 -5.53 -18.14
C VAL A 73 -12.66 -4.13 -17.79
N PHE A 74 -12.31 -3.64 -16.60
CA PHE A 74 -12.74 -2.33 -16.12
C PHE A 74 -12.15 -1.18 -16.93
N HIS A 75 -10.88 -1.27 -17.33
CA HIS A 75 -10.21 -0.25 -18.13
C HIS A 75 -10.87 -0.04 -19.51
N TYR A 76 -11.34 -1.12 -20.15
CA TYR A 76 -11.98 -1.01 -21.47
C TYR A 76 -13.47 -0.68 -21.39
N ILE A 77 -14.18 -1.16 -20.36
CA ILE A 77 -15.64 -1.02 -20.24
C ILE A 77 -16.04 0.27 -19.54
N VAL A 78 -15.35 0.66 -18.45
CA VAL A 78 -15.79 1.78 -17.62
C VAL A 78 -15.25 3.10 -18.17
N PRO A 79 -16.13 4.06 -18.54
CA PRO A 79 -15.67 5.37 -19.00
C PRO A 79 -14.95 6.11 -17.88
N GLY A 80 -13.89 6.85 -18.23
CA GLY A 80 -13.07 7.59 -17.27
C GLY A 80 -11.96 6.77 -16.59
N LEU A 81 -12.07 5.44 -16.50
CA LEU A 81 -11.00 4.58 -15.97
C LEU A 81 -9.73 4.58 -16.85
N LYS A 82 -9.87 5.01 -18.11
CA LYS A 82 -8.75 5.26 -19.02
C LYS A 82 -7.90 6.48 -18.65
N LEU A 83 -8.44 7.41 -17.86
CA LEU A 83 -7.73 8.59 -17.39
C LEU A 83 -6.79 8.27 -16.23
N PHE A 84 -7.04 7.18 -15.50
CA PHE A 84 -6.17 6.74 -14.42
C PHE A 84 -4.94 6.03 -14.98
N ARG A 85 -3.86 6.80 -15.16
CA ARG A 85 -2.57 6.30 -15.63
C ARG A 85 -1.90 5.32 -14.66
N ASN A 86 -2.21 5.44 -13.37
CA ASN A 86 -1.55 4.68 -12.31
C ASN A 86 -2.57 3.84 -11.51
N PRO A 87 -2.72 2.54 -11.84
CA PRO A 87 -3.58 1.61 -11.10
C PRO A 87 -3.31 1.55 -9.60
N TYR A 88 -2.05 1.75 -9.17
CA TYR A 88 -1.64 1.65 -7.77
C TYR A 88 -2.46 2.52 -6.80
N TYR A 89 -3.03 3.64 -7.27
CA TYR A 89 -3.90 4.47 -6.42
C TYR A 89 -5.17 3.76 -5.93
N GLY A 90 -5.55 2.62 -6.53
CA GLY A 90 -6.59 1.75 -6.00
C GLY A 90 -6.34 1.30 -4.55
N VAL A 91 -5.08 1.22 -4.10
CA VAL A 91 -4.77 0.82 -2.73
C VAL A 91 -5.25 1.86 -1.70
N PHE A 92 -5.40 3.13 -2.09
CA PHE A 92 -6.02 4.14 -1.22
C PHE A 92 -7.47 3.77 -0.86
N PHE A 93 -8.27 3.41 -1.85
CA PHE A 93 -9.67 3.01 -1.64
C PHE A 93 -9.78 1.67 -0.90
N PHE A 94 -8.83 0.76 -1.13
CA PHE A 94 -8.69 -0.45 -0.34
C PHE A 94 -8.43 -0.13 1.15
N GLY A 95 -7.45 0.73 1.43
CA GLY A 95 -7.11 1.17 2.78
C GLY A 95 -8.29 1.84 3.47
N LEU A 96 -8.97 2.78 2.81
CA LEU A 96 -10.17 3.44 3.32
C LEU A 96 -11.27 2.44 3.69
N SER A 97 -11.57 1.51 2.79
CA SER A 97 -12.57 0.47 3.03
C SER A 97 -12.18 -0.41 4.21
N LEU A 98 -10.89 -0.77 4.30
CA LEU A 98 -10.37 -1.57 5.40
C LEU A 98 -10.48 -0.83 6.73
N THR A 99 -10.15 0.45 6.79
CA THR A 99 -10.31 1.29 8.01
C THR A 99 -11.75 1.32 8.50
N ILE A 100 -12.71 1.47 7.59
CA ILE A 100 -14.14 1.48 7.95
C ILE A 100 -14.57 0.11 8.48
N LEU A 101 -14.16 -0.97 7.83
CA LEU A 101 -14.39 -2.33 8.33
C LEU A 101 -13.73 -2.54 9.70
N SER A 102 -12.51 -2.03 9.92
CA SER A 102 -11.84 -2.07 11.23
C SER A 102 -12.67 -1.37 12.31
N ALA A 103 -13.28 -0.22 11.99
CA ALA A 103 -14.14 0.49 12.93
C ALA A 103 -15.38 -0.34 13.29
N TYR A 104 -16.05 -0.97 12.32
CA TYR A 104 -17.17 -1.88 12.58
C TYR A 104 -16.74 -3.08 13.42
N GLY A 105 -15.61 -3.70 13.13
CA GLY A 105 -15.14 -4.83 13.92
C GLY A 105 -14.70 -4.44 15.33
N ALA A 106 -14.12 -3.25 15.52
CA ALA A 106 -13.86 -2.69 16.84
C ALA A 106 -15.17 -2.43 17.60
N GLN A 107 -16.18 -1.85 16.95
CA GLN A 107 -17.51 -1.65 17.54
C GLN A 107 -18.13 -2.98 17.96
N TYR A 108 -18.11 -3.98 17.10
CA TYR A 108 -18.58 -5.33 17.42
C TYR A 108 -17.83 -5.90 18.64
N LEU A 109 -16.49 -5.86 18.63
CA LEU A 109 -15.65 -6.44 19.68
C LEU A 109 -15.79 -5.72 21.04
N PHE A 110 -15.89 -4.39 21.04
CA PHE A 110 -15.88 -3.60 22.28
C PHE A 110 -17.26 -3.28 22.84
N VAL A 111 -18.30 -3.24 22.00
CA VAL A 111 -19.66 -2.84 22.39
C VAL A 111 -20.60 -4.04 22.38
N GLU A 112 -20.81 -4.65 21.22
CA GLU A 112 -21.87 -5.66 21.05
C GLU A 112 -21.56 -6.97 21.80
N LEU A 113 -20.27 -7.29 21.91
CA LEU A 113 -19.79 -8.48 22.60
C LEU A 113 -19.61 -8.30 24.11
N ARG A 114 -19.74 -7.07 24.63
CA ARG A 114 -19.65 -6.78 26.06
C ARG A 114 -20.80 -7.39 26.85
N ASP A 115 -21.98 -7.39 26.26
CA ASP A 115 -23.22 -7.75 26.94
C ASP A 115 -23.65 -9.21 26.67
N THR A 116 -22.93 -9.92 25.79
CA THR A 116 -23.15 -11.34 25.49
C THR A 116 -22.12 -12.23 26.18
N ARG A 117 -22.56 -13.01 27.17
CA ARG A 117 -21.75 -14.13 27.67
C ARG A 117 -21.53 -15.12 26.52
N PRO A 118 -20.27 -15.40 26.11
CA PRO A 118 -20.02 -16.31 25.01
C PRO A 118 -20.44 -17.71 25.44
N ASP A 119 -21.42 -18.28 24.73
CA ASP A 119 -21.70 -19.71 24.84
C ASP A 119 -20.64 -20.51 24.05
N ARG A 120 -20.52 -21.82 24.33
CA ARG A 120 -19.59 -22.68 23.58
C ARG A 120 -19.87 -22.68 22.07
N GLY A 121 -21.12 -22.43 21.65
CA GLY A 121 -21.51 -22.30 20.24
C GLY A 121 -21.01 -21.01 19.56
N PHE A 122 -20.90 -19.91 20.30
CA PHE A 122 -20.34 -18.65 19.84
C PHE A 122 -18.84 -18.80 19.60
N ILE A 123 -18.11 -19.40 20.55
CA ILE A 123 -16.67 -19.66 20.41
C ILE A 123 -16.41 -20.58 19.22
N LYS A 124 -17.21 -21.65 19.06
CA LYS A 124 -17.12 -22.51 17.86
C LYS A 124 -17.34 -21.74 16.57
N ARG A 125 -18.37 -20.90 16.47
CA ARG A 125 -18.63 -20.07 15.28
C ARG A 125 -17.49 -19.09 14.98
N LEU A 126 -16.89 -18.53 16.04
CA LEU A 126 -15.72 -17.66 15.94
C LEU A 126 -14.52 -18.42 15.34
N TYR A 127 -14.16 -19.58 15.92
CA TYR A 127 -13.14 -20.46 15.37
C TYR A 127 -13.42 -20.87 13.93
N THR A 128 -14.65 -21.29 13.61
CA THR A 128 -15.00 -21.72 12.26
C THR A 128 -14.84 -20.60 11.24
N LYS A 129 -15.30 -19.37 11.54
CA LYS A 129 -15.14 -18.24 10.63
C LYS A 129 -13.67 -17.84 10.46
N VAL A 130 -12.89 -17.86 11.54
CA VAL A 130 -11.44 -17.61 11.52
C VAL A 130 -10.70 -18.63 10.66
N ILE A 131 -11.03 -19.92 10.84
CA ILE A 131 -10.45 -21.00 10.04
C ILE A 131 -10.86 -20.81 8.58
N ILE A 132 -12.14 -20.54 8.30
CA ILE A 132 -12.61 -20.30 6.92
C ILE A 132 -11.86 -19.13 6.27
N SER A 133 -11.70 -17.99 6.95
CA SER A 133 -10.97 -16.84 6.40
C SER A 133 -9.48 -17.14 6.20
N SER A 134 -8.85 -17.87 7.13
CA SER A 134 -7.43 -18.24 7.02
C SER A 134 -7.22 -19.27 5.91
N SER A 135 -8.12 -20.26 5.82
CA SER A 135 -8.16 -21.25 4.74
C SER A 135 -8.49 -20.61 3.39
N ALA A 136 -9.33 -19.57 3.33
CA ALA A 136 -9.60 -18.84 2.10
C ALA A 136 -8.34 -18.12 1.59
N LEU A 137 -7.52 -17.54 2.47
CA LEU A 137 -6.23 -16.95 2.09
C LEU A 137 -5.24 -18.01 1.60
N VAL A 138 -5.20 -19.20 2.24
CA VAL A 138 -4.37 -20.33 1.78
C VAL A 138 -4.85 -20.85 0.43
N VAL A 139 -6.17 -21.03 0.25
CA VAL A 139 -6.76 -21.45 -1.03
C VAL A 139 -6.47 -20.42 -2.11
N LEU A 140 -6.59 -19.12 -1.81
CA LEU A 140 -6.24 -18.05 -2.75
C LEU A 140 -4.75 -18.14 -3.14
N ALA A 141 -3.85 -18.42 -2.20
CA ALA A 141 -2.43 -18.64 -2.47
C ALA A 141 -2.18 -19.85 -3.37
N VAL A 142 -2.86 -20.97 -3.09
CA VAL A 142 -2.76 -22.20 -3.87
C VAL A 142 -3.34 -22.01 -5.28
N VAL A 143 -4.50 -21.35 -5.39
CA VAL A 143 -5.14 -21.04 -6.68
C VAL A 143 -4.26 -20.11 -7.49
N TYR A 144 -3.68 -19.07 -6.89
CA TYR A 144 -2.72 -18.21 -7.56
C TYR A 144 -1.50 -19.01 -8.06
N PHE A 145 -0.93 -19.87 -7.22
CA PHE A 145 0.20 -20.71 -7.59
C PHE A 145 -0.13 -21.70 -8.71
N ALA A 146 -1.33 -22.30 -8.71
CA ALA A 146 -1.80 -23.18 -9.77
C ALA A 146 -2.12 -22.42 -11.06
N ALA A 147 -2.71 -21.23 -10.95
CA ALA A 147 -3.07 -20.39 -12.08
C ALA A 147 -1.88 -19.64 -12.69
N ARG A 148 -0.69 -19.67 -12.07
CA ARG A 148 0.48 -18.90 -12.54
C ARG A 148 0.85 -19.22 -13.99
N ALA A 149 0.89 -20.50 -14.36
CA ALA A 149 1.30 -20.95 -15.69
C ALA A 149 0.29 -20.56 -16.80
N PRO A 150 -1.03 -20.76 -16.63
CA PRO A 150 -1.99 -20.27 -17.61
C PRO A 150 -2.06 -18.73 -17.63
N LEU A 151 -1.89 -18.05 -16.49
CA LEU A 151 -1.87 -16.58 -16.44
C LEU A 151 -0.68 -16.00 -17.20
N THR A 152 0.53 -16.51 -17.01
CA THR A 152 1.70 -16.05 -17.77
C THR A 152 1.54 -16.30 -19.26
N SER A 153 0.94 -17.43 -19.66
CA SER A 153 0.62 -17.72 -21.07
C SER A 153 -0.42 -16.75 -21.65
N LEU A 154 -1.40 -16.32 -20.86
CA LEU A 154 -2.40 -15.33 -21.25
C LEU A 154 -1.77 -13.94 -21.39
N TYR A 155 -0.95 -13.52 -20.42
CA TYR A 155 -0.24 -12.24 -20.47
C TYR A 155 0.71 -12.14 -21.67
N ALA A 156 1.43 -13.22 -21.99
CA ALA A 156 2.27 -13.29 -23.19
C ALA A 156 1.46 -13.12 -24.48
N LYS A 157 0.27 -13.75 -24.57
CA LYS A 157 -0.64 -13.59 -25.71
C LYS A 157 -1.23 -12.18 -25.82
N LEU A 158 -1.37 -11.48 -24.70
CA LEU A 158 -1.85 -10.10 -24.64
C LEU A 158 -0.75 -9.07 -24.92
N GLY A 159 0.47 -9.51 -25.26
CA GLY A 159 1.60 -8.62 -25.58
C GLY A 159 2.17 -7.89 -24.37
N VAL A 160 1.90 -8.37 -23.15
CA VAL A 160 2.44 -7.80 -21.92
C VAL A 160 3.81 -8.43 -21.66
N ASN A 161 4.86 -7.84 -22.24
CA ASN A 161 6.24 -8.24 -21.97
C ASN A 161 6.63 -7.80 -20.55
N GLY A 162 6.55 -8.70 -19.59
CA GLY A 162 7.13 -8.51 -18.27
C GLY A 162 8.64 -8.69 -18.36
N ASN A 163 9.41 -7.69 -17.93
CA ASN A 163 10.85 -7.83 -17.77
C ASN A 163 11.13 -8.97 -16.78
N SER A 164 11.52 -10.12 -17.30
CA SER A 164 11.91 -11.27 -16.51
C SER A 164 13.25 -10.99 -15.86
N HIS A 165 13.23 -10.40 -14.66
CA HIS A 165 14.40 -10.40 -13.81
C HIS A 165 14.74 -11.85 -13.47
N ALA A 166 15.80 -12.36 -14.08
CA ALA A 166 16.38 -13.66 -13.77
C ALA A 166 16.88 -13.64 -12.33
N ALA A 167 16.02 -14.06 -11.40
CA ALA A 167 16.34 -14.03 -9.99
C ALA A 167 17.00 -15.36 -9.59
N SER A 168 18.26 -15.27 -9.18
CA SER A 168 19.07 -16.40 -8.72
C SER A 168 18.60 -16.90 -7.35
N GLY A 169 17.86 -18.02 -7.32
CA GLY A 169 17.51 -18.75 -6.09
C GLY A 169 16.01 -19.03 -5.91
N LEU A 170 15.66 -19.93 -4.99
CA LEU A 170 14.27 -20.38 -4.75
C LEU A 170 13.32 -19.23 -4.30
N LEU A 171 13.83 -18.26 -3.53
CA LEU A 171 13.10 -17.03 -3.14
C LEU A 171 13.30 -15.86 -4.11
N GLY A 172 14.15 -16.05 -5.13
CA GLY A 172 14.34 -15.08 -6.19
C GLY A 172 13.13 -15.03 -7.13
N ASP A 173 12.54 -16.19 -7.44
CA ASP A 173 11.36 -16.28 -8.30
C ASP A 173 10.20 -15.43 -7.72
N PRO A 174 9.73 -14.39 -8.45
CA PRO A 174 8.67 -13.52 -8.00
C PRO A 174 7.39 -14.29 -7.63
N HIS A 175 7.07 -15.37 -8.33
CA HIS A 175 5.87 -16.16 -8.08
C HIS A 175 5.98 -17.01 -6.81
N ILE A 176 7.16 -17.56 -6.52
CA ILE A 176 7.40 -18.29 -5.26
C ILE A 176 7.36 -17.30 -4.09
N ARG A 177 7.99 -16.13 -4.25
CA ARG A 177 7.95 -15.05 -3.26
C ARG A 177 6.51 -14.67 -2.91
N ILE A 178 5.65 -14.47 -3.92
CA ILE A 178 4.23 -14.16 -3.73
C ILE A 178 3.50 -15.26 -2.93
N GLY A 179 3.71 -16.54 -3.28
CA GLY A 179 3.10 -17.65 -2.56
C GLY A 179 3.52 -17.71 -1.08
N VAL A 180 4.81 -17.48 -0.80
CA VAL A 180 5.34 -17.40 0.58
C VAL A 180 4.72 -16.23 1.34
N HIS A 181 4.56 -15.07 0.71
CA HIS A 181 3.97 -13.88 1.32
C HIS A 181 2.50 -14.11 1.70
N MET A 182 1.72 -14.77 0.83
CA MET A 182 0.33 -15.12 1.12
C MET A 182 0.20 -16.15 2.25
N LEU A 183 1.09 -17.16 2.31
CA LEU A 183 1.12 -18.14 3.40
C LEU A 183 1.50 -17.49 4.75
N LEU A 184 2.46 -16.57 4.74
CA LEU A 184 2.83 -15.80 5.93
C LEU A 184 1.66 -14.94 6.42
N LEU A 185 1.00 -14.21 5.51
CA LEU A 185 -0.18 -13.40 5.85
C LEU A 185 -1.30 -14.26 6.45
N ALA A 186 -1.59 -15.42 5.84
CA ALA A 186 -2.59 -16.35 6.35
C ALA A 186 -2.25 -16.88 7.76
N THR A 187 -0.97 -17.19 8.00
CA THR A 187 -0.49 -17.66 9.31
C THR A 187 -0.63 -16.57 10.37
N ILE A 188 -0.30 -15.32 10.03
CA ILE A 188 -0.41 -14.16 10.91
C ILE A 188 -1.88 -13.90 11.26
N VAL A 189 -2.78 -13.90 10.27
CA VAL A 189 -4.23 -13.76 10.48
C VAL A 189 -4.77 -14.84 11.42
N LEU A 190 -4.33 -16.09 11.26
CA LEU A 190 -4.73 -17.21 12.11
C LEU A 190 -4.22 -17.04 13.55
N MET A 191 -2.94 -16.70 13.73
CA MET A 191 -2.33 -16.48 15.05
C MET A 191 -3.01 -15.34 15.81
N PHE A 192 -3.30 -14.22 15.15
CA PHE A 192 -3.95 -13.08 15.79
C PHE A 192 -5.43 -13.32 16.07
N SER A 193 -6.13 -14.02 15.19
CA SER A 193 -7.50 -14.46 15.44
C SER A 193 -7.58 -15.39 16.67
N PHE A 194 -6.58 -16.25 16.87
CA PHE A 194 -6.45 -17.07 18.07
C PHE A 194 -6.26 -16.23 19.34
N VAL A 195 -5.44 -15.17 19.27
CA VAL A 195 -5.26 -14.22 20.38
C VAL A 195 -6.57 -13.52 20.75
N LEU A 196 -7.41 -13.12 19.78
CA LEU A 196 -8.71 -12.51 20.07
C LEU A 196 -9.66 -13.45 20.82
N VAL A 197 -9.63 -14.75 20.50
CA VAL A 197 -10.39 -15.76 21.24
C VAL A 197 -9.89 -15.87 22.68
N LEU A 198 -8.58 -15.94 22.89
CA LEU A 198 -7.98 -16.05 24.22
C LEU A 198 -8.24 -14.80 25.08
N LEU A 199 -8.10 -13.60 24.50
CA LEU A 199 -8.36 -12.34 25.20
C LEU A 199 -9.84 -12.24 25.63
N ARG A 200 -10.75 -12.78 24.82
CA ARG A 200 -12.17 -12.83 25.17
C ARG A 200 -12.48 -13.84 26.27
N GLU A 201 -11.89 -15.05 26.24
CA GLU A 201 -12.04 -16.00 27.34
C GLU A 201 -11.55 -15.39 28.66
N HIS A 202 -10.48 -14.59 28.61
CA HIS A 202 -9.97 -13.87 29.78
C HIS A 202 -10.87 -12.70 30.25
N GLU A 203 -11.67 -12.10 29.37
CA GLU A 203 -12.69 -11.11 29.76
C GLU A 203 -13.83 -11.73 30.58
N THR A 204 -14.23 -12.95 30.24
CA THR A 204 -15.29 -13.66 30.98
C THR A 204 -14.90 -14.05 32.41
N THR A 205 -13.60 -14.08 32.72
CA THR A 205 -13.06 -14.41 34.05
C THR A 205 -12.82 -13.17 34.93
N GLY A 206 -13.27 -11.98 34.52
CA GLY A 206 -13.35 -10.79 35.38
C GLY A 206 -12.07 -9.95 35.52
N ARG A 207 -10.96 -10.34 34.88
CA ARG A 207 -9.68 -9.60 34.86
C ARG A 207 -9.48 -8.73 33.61
N GLY A 208 -10.51 -8.58 32.78
CA GLY A 208 -10.36 -8.30 31.35
C GLY A 208 -10.50 -6.87 30.86
N LYS A 209 -9.92 -5.84 31.49
CA LYS A 209 -9.85 -4.50 30.85
C LYS A 209 -8.48 -4.14 30.29
N ALA A 210 -7.41 -4.77 30.79
CA ALA A 210 -6.03 -4.46 30.41
C ALA A 210 -5.72 -4.74 28.93
N TRP A 211 -6.36 -5.74 28.32
CA TRP A 211 -6.11 -6.11 26.92
C TRP A 211 -6.49 -5.02 25.92
N LYS A 212 -7.48 -4.16 26.24
CA LYS A 212 -7.84 -3.00 25.40
C LYS A 212 -6.70 -1.99 25.36
N CYS A 213 -6.07 -1.73 26.52
CA CYS A 213 -4.87 -0.91 26.59
C CYS A 213 -3.71 -1.56 25.82
N VAL A 214 -3.53 -2.87 25.94
CA VAL A 214 -2.53 -3.61 25.16
C VAL A 214 -2.77 -3.46 23.66
N LEU A 215 -4.01 -3.58 23.18
CA LEU A 215 -4.32 -3.38 21.76
C LEU A 215 -4.02 -1.95 21.29
N ILE A 216 -4.35 -0.93 22.09
CA ILE A 216 -4.03 0.47 21.76
C ILE A 216 -2.52 0.66 21.71
N ILE A 217 -1.77 0.09 22.67
CA ILE A 217 -0.31 0.15 22.69
C ILE A 217 0.28 -0.56 21.47
N LEU A 218 -0.24 -1.73 21.10
CA LEU A 218 0.19 -2.46 19.90
C LEU A 218 -0.11 -1.67 18.62
N LEU A 219 -1.29 -1.04 18.52
CA LEU A 219 -1.63 -0.18 17.38
C LEU A 219 -0.68 1.02 17.28
N ALA A 220 -0.43 1.69 18.40
CA ALA A 220 0.46 2.83 18.46
C ALA A 220 1.91 2.42 18.12
N PHE A 221 2.36 1.28 18.64
CA PHE A 221 3.68 0.72 18.34
C PHE A 221 3.82 0.35 16.86
N GLU A 222 2.81 -0.26 16.26
CA GLU A 222 2.78 -0.62 14.84
C GLU A 222 2.83 0.60 13.92
N VAL A 223 1.99 1.61 14.19
CA VAL A 223 2.00 2.86 13.41
C VAL A 223 3.33 3.60 13.60
N MET A 224 3.85 3.65 14.84
CA MET A 224 5.10 4.31 15.13
C MET A 224 6.29 3.60 14.49
N SER A 225 6.35 2.27 14.51
CA SER A 225 7.42 1.51 13.86
C SER A 225 7.42 1.72 12.35
N ALA A 226 6.25 1.69 11.71
CA ALA A 226 6.13 1.99 10.29
C ALA A 226 6.49 3.45 9.96
N SER A 227 6.10 4.39 10.82
CA SER A 227 6.43 5.81 10.66
C SER A 227 7.92 6.05 10.81
N MET A 228 8.61 5.40 11.74
CA MET A 228 10.06 5.55 11.94
C MET A 228 10.89 5.07 10.74
N VAL A 229 10.42 4.07 9.99
CA VAL A 229 11.08 3.66 8.73
C VAL A 229 10.95 4.74 7.66
N SER A 230 9.83 5.49 7.69
CA SER A 230 9.47 6.46 6.65
C SER A 230 9.99 7.87 6.96
N LEU A 231 10.13 8.21 8.24
CA LEU A 231 10.57 9.51 8.72
C LEU A 231 12.08 9.55 8.83
N ARG A 232 12.73 10.30 7.94
CA ARG A 232 14.10 10.77 8.15
C ARG A 232 14.06 12.15 8.76
N THR A 233 14.50 12.27 10.00
CA THR A 233 14.73 13.55 10.65
C THR A 233 16.16 13.99 10.37
N ALA A 234 16.33 15.22 9.91
CA ALA A 234 17.63 15.86 9.75
C ALA A 234 17.52 17.29 10.30
N GLU A 235 18.65 17.87 10.72
CA GLU A 235 18.64 19.26 11.16
C GLU A 235 18.33 20.18 9.98
N ALA A 236 17.52 21.22 10.22
CA ALA A 236 17.17 22.18 9.17
C ALA A 236 18.43 22.80 8.53
N ARG A 237 19.46 23.07 9.34
CA ARG A 237 20.75 23.58 8.86
C ARG A 237 21.51 22.59 7.98
N GLU A 238 21.36 21.29 8.20
CA GLU A 238 22.02 20.28 7.37
C GLU A 238 21.34 20.15 5.99
N VAL A 239 20.02 20.30 5.96
CA VAL A 239 19.23 20.13 4.72
C VAL A 239 19.12 21.43 3.91
N LEU A 240 18.94 22.56 4.59
CA LEU A 240 18.67 23.87 4.00
C LEU A 240 19.84 24.85 4.15
N GLY A 241 20.89 24.47 4.88
CA GLY A 241 22.08 25.30 5.02
C GLY A 241 22.77 25.56 3.70
N GLY A 242 23.41 26.72 3.60
CA GLY A 242 24.21 27.05 2.43
C GLY A 242 25.39 26.10 2.30
N ASN A 243 25.66 25.69 1.05
CA ASN A 243 26.86 24.99 0.65
C ASN A 243 27.63 25.83 -0.38
N GLU A 244 28.79 25.35 -0.80
CA GLU A 244 29.64 26.04 -1.78
C GLU A 244 28.88 26.37 -3.07
N LEU A 245 28.00 25.47 -3.52
CA LEU A 245 27.18 25.68 -4.73
C LEU A 245 26.16 26.80 -4.53
N THR A 246 25.39 26.78 -3.44
CA THR A 246 24.37 27.82 -3.19
C THR A 246 25.03 29.18 -2.96
N GLU A 247 26.18 29.22 -2.28
CA GLU A 247 26.96 30.45 -2.11
C GLU A 247 27.51 30.98 -3.43
N PHE A 248 27.99 30.08 -4.29
CA PHE A 248 28.44 30.44 -5.64
C PHE A 248 27.28 31.01 -6.47
N LEU A 249 26.14 30.32 -6.49
CA LEU A 249 24.97 30.74 -7.27
C LEU A 249 24.36 32.03 -6.72
N ALA A 250 24.25 32.20 -5.41
CA ALA A 250 23.75 33.43 -4.80
C ALA A 250 24.58 34.67 -5.20
N LYS A 251 25.89 34.51 -5.44
CA LYS A 251 26.78 35.60 -5.87
C LYS A 251 26.78 35.84 -7.37
N ASN A 252 26.52 34.82 -8.19
CA ASN A 252 26.77 34.86 -9.64
C ASN A 252 25.52 34.71 -10.51
N ALA A 253 24.40 34.27 -9.95
CA ALA A 253 23.17 33.97 -10.69
C ALA A 253 22.12 35.09 -10.61
N GLU A 254 22.46 36.26 -10.05
CA GLU A 254 21.53 37.38 -9.95
C GLU A 254 21.04 37.82 -11.34
N GLY A 255 19.71 37.88 -11.52
CA GLY A 255 19.08 38.20 -12.80
C GLY A 255 19.01 37.04 -13.81
N TYR A 256 19.52 35.85 -13.47
CA TYR A 256 19.48 34.66 -14.31
C TYR A 256 18.60 33.58 -13.68
N ARG A 257 18.12 32.65 -14.54
CA ARG A 257 17.54 31.38 -14.10
C ARG A 257 18.55 30.27 -14.29
N VAL A 258 18.77 29.49 -13.24
CA VAL A 258 19.73 28.38 -13.21
C VAL A 258 19.06 27.12 -13.73
N LEU A 259 19.62 26.49 -14.76
CA LEU A 259 19.18 25.19 -15.25
C LEU A 259 19.88 24.07 -14.48
N ASN A 260 19.13 23.28 -13.72
CA ASN A 260 19.68 22.18 -12.92
C ASN A 260 19.61 20.83 -13.65
N MET A 261 20.63 20.53 -14.45
CA MET A 261 20.73 19.23 -15.14
C MET A 261 20.92 18.01 -14.20
N GLY A 262 21.30 18.23 -12.94
CA GLY A 262 21.48 17.16 -11.94
C GLY A 262 20.22 16.79 -11.16
N GLY A 263 19.13 17.52 -11.35
CA GLY A 263 17.88 17.37 -10.61
C GLY A 263 18.05 17.55 -9.10
N ASP A 264 17.10 17.02 -8.33
CA ASP A 264 17.02 17.20 -6.87
C ASP A 264 18.23 16.65 -6.08
N ARG A 265 19.14 15.91 -6.73
CA ARG A 265 20.38 15.41 -6.12
C ARG A 265 21.47 16.47 -5.97
N ILE A 266 21.46 17.49 -6.84
CA ILE A 266 22.47 18.55 -6.83
C ILE A 266 21.93 19.82 -6.17
N LEU A 267 20.77 20.28 -6.62
CA LEU A 267 20.11 21.47 -6.10
C LEU A 267 18.60 21.24 -6.10
N ASN A 268 18.05 20.78 -4.98
CA ASN A 268 16.61 20.63 -4.87
C ASN A 268 15.91 22.00 -4.83
N GLN A 269 14.63 22.02 -5.19
CA GLN A 269 13.85 23.26 -5.28
C GLN A 269 13.71 23.99 -3.94
N THR A 270 13.62 23.25 -2.84
CA THR A 270 13.49 23.82 -1.49
C THR A 270 14.75 24.60 -1.10
N LEU A 271 15.92 24.03 -1.37
CA LEU A 271 17.22 24.66 -1.12
C LEU A 271 17.43 25.85 -2.06
N ALA A 272 17.07 25.73 -3.34
CA ALA A 272 17.12 26.86 -4.27
C ALA A 272 16.24 28.02 -3.79
N ALA A 273 15.01 27.74 -3.34
CA ALA A 273 14.09 28.73 -2.83
C ALA A 273 14.60 29.40 -1.54
N GLU A 274 15.16 28.63 -0.60
CA GLU A 274 15.75 29.15 0.64
C GLU A 274 16.89 30.14 0.37
N HIS A 275 17.70 29.90 -0.66
CA HIS A 275 18.82 30.75 -1.06
C HIS A 275 18.48 31.75 -2.17
N HIS A 276 17.19 31.96 -2.46
CA HIS A 276 16.69 32.89 -3.49
C HIS A 276 17.25 32.65 -4.90
N ILE A 277 17.60 31.41 -5.23
CA ILE A 277 18.09 31.01 -6.54
C ILE A 277 16.89 30.67 -7.42
N GLN A 278 16.72 31.40 -8.53
CA GLN A 278 15.66 31.12 -9.49
C GLN A 278 16.07 29.95 -10.38
N LEU A 279 15.28 28.88 -10.39
CA LEU A 279 15.50 27.75 -11.30
C LEU A 279 14.77 27.97 -12.62
N ALA A 280 15.38 27.51 -13.72
CA ALA A 280 14.75 27.43 -15.03
C ALA A 280 13.91 26.16 -15.16
N ASP A 281 14.23 25.13 -14.39
CA ASP A 281 13.53 23.87 -14.26
C ASP A 281 12.92 23.74 -12.85
N GLY A 282 11.66 23.34 -12.78
CA GLY A 282 10.94 23.31 -11.51
C GLY A 282 9.73 22.39 -11.59
N TYR A 283 9.25 21.95 -10.43
CA TYR A 283 8.07 21.12 -10.33
C TYR A 283 6.84 22.03 -10.31
N ASP A 284 6.41 22.43 -11.50
CA ASP A 284 5.18 23.18 -11.70
C ASP A 284 4.11 22.27 -12.33
N PRO A 285 2.97 22.00 -11.65
CA PRO A 285 1.90 21.20 -12.23
C PRO A 285 1.25 21.84 -13.47
N MET A 286 1.51 23.12 -13.75
CA MET A 286 1.02 23.88 -14.89
C MET A 286 2.13 24.24 -15.89
N MET A 287 3.23 23.49 -15.93
CA MET A 287 4.28 23.73 -16.90
C MET A 287 3.77 23.62 -18.34
N LEU A 288 3.92 24.69 -19.12
CA LEU A 288 3.52 24.71 -20.53
C LEU A 288 4.32 23.68 -21.32
N ASN A 289 3.63 22.89 -22.13
CA ASN A 289 4.26 21.84 -22.96
C ASN A 289 5.36 22.41 -23.86
N ASP A 290 5.16 23.61 -24.42
CA ASP A 290 6.15 24.26 -25.28
C ASP A 290 7.41 24.67 -24.50
N TYR A 291 7.24 25.13 -23.27
CA TYR A 291 8.36 25.43 -22.37
C TYR A 291 9.13 24.15 -22.03
N GLN A 292 8.43 23.05 -21.72
CA GLN A 292 9.05 21.76 -21.47
C GLN A 292 9.86 21.26 -22.67
N LEU A 293 9.30 21.37 -23.88
CA LEU A 293 9.98 20.97 -25.12
C LEU A 293 11.22 21.82 -25.39
N PHE A 294 11.12 23.13 -25.18
CA PHE A 294 12.25 24.05 -25.30
C PHE A 294 13.38 23.68 -24.33
N MET A 295 13.05 23.50 -23.05
CA MET A 295 14.03 23.14 -22.02
C MET A 295 14.67 21.76 -22.27
N ASN A 296 13.90 20.76 -22.69
CA ASN A 296 14.43 19.45 -23.07
C ASN A 296 15.43 19.55 -24.24
N SER A 297 15.09 20.36 -25.24
CA SER A 297 15.95 20.58 -26.41
C SER A 297 17.23 21.33 -26.03
N ALA A 298 17.12 22.37 -25.18
CA ALA A 298 18.26 23.11 -24.64
C ALA A 298 19.18 22.24 -23.77
N ALA A 299 18.62 21.23 -23.10
CA ALA A 299 19.35 20.23 -22.31
C ALA A 299 19.90 19.06 -23.15
N GLY A 300 19.67 19.04 -24.48
CA GLY A 300 20.14 17.96 -25.35
C GLY A 300 19.39 16.62 -25.19
N ILE A 301 18.19 16.64 -24.59
CA ILE A 301 17.34 15.46 -24.45
C ILE A 301 16.51 15.33 -25.72
N GLU A 302 16.91 14.43 -26.62
CA GLU A 302 16.14 14.13 -27.83
C GLU A 302 14.80 13.46 -27.49
N LYS A 303 13.76 13.75 -28.27
CA LYS A 303 12.46 13.09 -28.12
C LYS A 303 12.64 11.56 -28.27
N PRO A 304 12.09 10.74 -27.36
CA PRO A 304 11.82 9.36 -27.72
C PRO A 304 10.85 9.36 -28.89
N THR A 305 11.23 8.69 -29.97
CA THR A 305 10.40 8.46 -31.17
C THR A 305 9.24 7.52 -30.87
#